data_AF-A0A4U0NZ02-F1
#
_entry.id   AF-A0A4U0NZ02-F1
#
_cell.length_a   1.000
_cell.length_b   1.000
_cell.length_c   1.000
_cell.angle_alpha   90.00
_cell.angle_beta   90.00
_cell.angle_gamma   90.00
#
_symmetry.space_group_name_H-M   'P 1'
#
loop_
_entity.id
_entity.type
_entity.pdbx_description
1 polymer ?
#
loop_
_entity_poly.entity_id
_entity_poly.type
_entity_poly.pdbx_seq_one_letter_code
_entity_poly.pdbx_strand_id
1 'polypeptide(L)' 'MPNAPKTQHRSVRIDDDDWRDLKTRAPGGDRSAAIKELLAWYLRRPGAKLPKRPDPPAVDAPPVEG' A
#
# COMPACT_ATOMS: atom_id res chain seq x y z
N MET A 1 26.27 -17.72 -13.52
CA MET A 1 25.33 -16.77 -14.16
C MET A 1 25.13 -15.57 -13.25
N PRO A 2 25.56 -14.36 -13.63
CA PRO A 2 25.55 -13.20 -12.74
C PRO A 2 24.26 -12.40 -12.97
N ASN A 3 23.15 -12.78 -12.31
CA ASN A 3 21.96 -11.94 -12.02
C ASN A 3 20.85 -12.78 -11.35
N ALA A 4 21.20 -13.63 -10.38
CA ALA A 4 20.18 -14.30 -9.59
C ALA A 4 19.56 -13.27 -8.61
N PRO A 5 18.22 -13.16 -8.54
CA PRO A 5 17.58 -12.29 -7.55
C PRO A 5 18.00 -12.74 -6.14
N LYS A 6 18.56 -11.80 -5.36
CA LYS A 6 19.13 -12.08 -4.02
C LYS A 6 18.09 -12.50 -2.97
N THR A 7 16.81 -12.48 -3.30
CA THR A 7 15.70 -12.79 -2.39
C THR A 7 14.68 -13.68 -3.07
N GLN A 8 14.18 -14.67 -2.33
CA GLN A 8 13.10 -15.55 -2.80
C GLN A 8 11.82 -14.74 -2.96
N HIS A 9 11.17 -14.84 -4.12
CA HIS A 9 9.86 -14.25 -4.33
C HIS A 9 8.83 -14.90 -3.41
N ARG A 10 8.04 -14.08 -2.70
CA ARG A 10 6.92 -14.50 -1.87
C ARG A 10 5.65 -13.88 -2.44
N SER A 11 4.66 -14.71 -2.78
CA SER A 11 3.37 -14.25 -3.30
C SER A 11 2.31 -14.28 -2.19
N VAL A 12 1.45 -13.27 -2.19
CA VAL A 12 0.24 -13.20 -1.37
C VAL A 12 -0.94 -13.05 -2.33
N ARG A 13 -2.06 -13.71 -2.05
CA ARG A 13 -3.29 -13.53 -2.82
C ARG A 13 -4.02 -12.31 -2.27
N ILE A 14 -4.33 -11.38 -3.15
CA ILE A 14 -5.07 -10.14 -2.86
C ILE A 14 -6.16 -10.05 -3.91
N ASP A 15 -7.35 -9.59 -3.50
CA ASP A 15 -8.45 -9.35 -4.42
C ASP A 15 -8.10 -8.25 -5.45
N ASP A 16 -8.68 -8.32 -6.65
CA ASP A 16 -8.40 -7.36 -7.73
C ASP A 16 -8.84 -5.94 -7.38
N ASP A 17 -9.98 -5.76 -6.70
CA ASP A 17 -10.45 -4.45 -6.27
C ASP A 17 -9.50 -3.84 -5.22
N ASP A 18 -9.08 -4.63 -4.23
CA ASP A 18 -8.10 -4.20 -3.23
C ASP A 18 -6.74 -3.87 -3.87
N TRP A 19 -6.31 -4.67 -4.85
CA TRP A 19 -5.05 -4.47 -5.56
C TRP A 19 -5.05 -3.22 -6.45
N ARG A 20 -6.21 -2.89 -7.02
CA ARG A 20 -6.43 -1.64 -7.76
C ARG A 20 -6.48 -0.44 -6.82
N ASP A 21 -7.26 -0.53 -5.74
CA ASP A 21 -7.42 0.55 -4.77
C ASP A 21 -6.09 0.91 -4.10
N LEU A 22 -5.27 -0.09 -3.78
CA LEU A 22 -3.93 0.15 -3.24
C LEU A 22 -3.06 0.96 -4.20
N LYS A 23 -3.17 0.75 -5.53
CA LYS A 23 -2.42 1.55 -6.51
C LYS A 23 -2.84 3.02 -6.46
N THR A 24 -4.13 3.29 -6.31
CA THR A 24 -4.66 4.67 -6.29
C THR A 24 -4.31 5.38 -5.00
N ARG A 25 -4.32 4.66 -3.88
CA ARG A 25 -4.16 5.24 -2.55
C ARG A 25 -2.72 5.23 -2.04
N ALA A 26 -1.85 4.38 -2.57
CA ALA A 26 -0.44 4.36 -2.19
C ALA A 26 0.27 5.67 -2.58
N PRO A 27 1.14 6.23 -1.72
CA PRO A 27 1.97 7.38 -2.08
C PRO A 27 2.77 7.09 -3.36
N GLY A 28 2.64 7.94 -4.37
CA GLY A 28 3.30 7.77 -5.67
C GLY A 28 2.83 6.56 -6.49
N GLY A 29 1.75 5.88 -6.07
CA GLY A 29 1.18 4.72 -6.75
C GLY A 29 1.99 3.42 -6.64
N ASP A 30 3.00 3.37 -5.77
CA ASP A 30 3.83 2.18 -5.59
C ASP A 30 3.29 1.24 -4.51
N ARG A 31 2.55 0.23 -4.96
CA ARG A 31 2.00 -0.84 -4.11
C ARG A 31 3.08 -1.64 -3.39
N SER A 32 4.20 -1.91 -4.06
CA SER A 32 5.27 -2.73 -3.49
C SER A 32 5.99 -1.97 -2.38
N ALA A 33 6.21 -0.67 -2.55
CA ALA A 33 6.74 0.18 -1.49
C ALA A 33 5.79 0.20 -0.29
N ALA A 34 4.49 0.45 -0.50
CA ALA A 34 3.49 0.48 0.57
C ALA A 34 3.45 -0.84 1.38
N ILE A 35 3.49 -1.99 0.72
CA ILE A 35 3.52 -3.31 1.38
C ILE A 35 4.81 -3.51 2.17
N LYS A 36 5.98 -3.12 1.63
CA LYS A 36 7.27 -3.25 2.31
C LYS A 36 7.35 -2.35 3.55
N GLU A 37 6.85 -1.13 3.46
CA GLU A 37 6.80 -0.20 4.59
C GLU A 37 5.87 -0.71 5.70
N LEU A 38 4.69 -1.20 5.32
CA LEU A 38 3.77 -1.84 6.27
C LEU A 38 4.42 -3.04 6.97
N LEU A 39 5.10 -3.90 6.22
CA LEU A 39 5.79 -5.07 6.77
C LEU A 39 6.93 -4.66 7.72
N ALA A 40 7.72 -3.64 7.34
CA ALA A 40 8.81 -3.13 8.17
C ALA A 40 8.28 -2.55 9.49
N TRP A 41 7.18 -1.79 9.43
CA TRP A 41 6.51 -1.24 10.61
C TRP A 41 5.93 -2.35 11.49
N TYR A 42 5.21 -3.31 10.91
CA TYR A 42 4.58 -4.42 11.65
C TYR A 42 5.61 -5.28 12.39
N LEU A 43 6.78 -5.51 11.78
CA LEU A 43 7.89 -6.25 12.38
C LEU A 43 8.77 -5.41 13.31
N ARG A 44 8.43 -4.13 13.55
CA ARG A 44 9.19 -3.19 14.39
C ARG A 44 10.67 -3.07 13.99
N ARG A 45 10.95 -3.02 12.69
CA ARG A 45 12.32 -2.86 12.18
C ARG A 45 12.89 -1.49 12.60
N PRO A 46 14.21 -1.38 12.88
CA PRO A 46 14.82 -0.09 13.19
C PRO A 46 14.55 0.95 12.11
N GLY A 47 14.04 2.12 12.49
CA GLY A 47 13.74 3.22 11.57
C GLY A 47 12.42 3.09 10.79
N ALA A 48 11.69 1.98 10.93
CA ALA A 48 10.38 1.84 10.30
C ALA A 48 9.35 2.79 10.94
N LYS A 49 8.59 3.49 10.09
CA LYS A 49 7.52 4.40 10.52
C LYS A 49 6.17 3.83 10.10
N LEU A 50 5.14 4.16 10.86
CA LEU A 50 3.76 3.84 10.50
C LEU A 50 3.45 4.51 9.14
N PRO A 51 3.07 3.75 8.09
CA PRO A 51 2.68 4.36 6.83
C PRO A 51 1.49 5.29 7.03
N LYS A 52 1.53 6.49 6.44
CA LYS A 52 0.39 7.41 6.51
C LYS A 52 -0.80 6.75 5.82
N ARG A 53 -1.91 6.59 6.55
CA ARG A 53 -3.16 6.14 5.96
C ARG A 53 -3.66 7.23 4.99
N PRO A 54 -4.00 6.87 3.74
CA PRO A 54 -4.61 7.79 2.78
C PRO A 54 -5.90 8.36 3.36
N ASP A 55 -6.16 9.65 3.10
CA ASP A 55 -7.41 10.28 3.50
C ASP A 55 -8.59 9.52 2.87
N PRO A 56 -9.76 9.46 3.55
CA PRO A 56 -10.93 8.84 2.98
C PRO A 56 -11.25 9.51 1.63
N PRO A 57 -11.86 8.78 0.68
CA PRO A 57 -12.41 9.45 -0.51
C PRO A 57 -13.31 10.58 -0.05
N ALA A 58 -13.22 11.73 -0.72
CA ALA A 58 -14.12 12.85 -0.46
C ALA A 58 -15.55 12.30 -0.58
N VAL A 59 -16.26 12.24 0.54
CA VAL A 59 -17.68 11.91 0.52
C VAL A 59 -18.32 13.08 -0.20
N ASP A 60 -18.85 12.86 -1.40
CA ASP A 60 -19.76 13.83 -2.02
C ASP A 60 -20.85 14.11 -0.98
N ALA A 61 -20.82 15.30 -0.40
CA ALA A 61 -21.83 15.73 0.56
C ALA A 61 -23.19 15.60 -0.14
N PRO A 62 -24.22 15.03 0.52
CA PRO A 62 -25.55 14.98 -0.09
C PRO A 62 -25.96 16.42 -0.47
N PRO A 63 -26.65 16.61 -1.61
CA PRO A 63 -27.06 17.94 -2.01
C PRO A 63 -27.88 18.54 -0.87
N VAL A 64 -27.50 19.74 -0.44
CA VAL A 64 -28.33 20.54 0.45
C VAL A 64 -29.64 20.79 -0.28
N GLU A 65 -30.68 20.01 0.05
CA GLU A 65 -32.02 20.26 -0.47
C GLU A 65 -32.51 21.57 0.16
N GLY A 66 -32.75 22.56 -0.70
CA GLY A 66 -33.33 23.86 -0.35
C GLY A 66 -34.83 23.90 -0.54
#